data_AF-A0A3N5SWC1-F1
#
_entry.id   AF-A0A3N5SWC1-F1
#
_cell.length_a   1.000
_cell.length_b   1.000
_cell.length_c   1.000
_cell.angle_alpha   90.00
_cell.angle_beta   90.00
_cell.angle_gamma   90.00
#
_symmetry.space_group_name_H-M   'P 1'
#
loop_
_entity.id
_entity.type
_entity.pdbx_description
1 polymer ?
#
loop_
_entity_poly.entity_id
_entity_poly.type
_entity_poly.pdbx_seq_one_letter_code
_entity_poly.pdbx_strand_id
1 'polypeptide(L)'
;MKPIPEILKEKPWLGWIIFLVTVAAVFLLGMLASSIIERRAEAIFAYTPQLTFSEFEPRNEKWGEFFPRQYNSYMKTAETEFRSRYGGSAMVDMLEESPRMAILWAGYLFSRDYNQGRGHYYAVEDIYNTLRTGAPSAGVQSPQPNTCWTCKSPDVPRLMNQNGVAEFYRGTWDTKGTEVINPIGCADCHDSKTMNLRISRPALVEAFEAMGRDIGTSSHQEMRSLVCA
;
A
#
# COMPACT_ATOMS: atom_id res chain seq x y z
N MET A 1 42.66 -31.19 28.70
CA MET A 1 41.46 -30.66 29.40
C MET A 1 40.92 -31.78 30.28
N LYS A 2 40.70 -31.54 31.58
CA LYS A 2 40.13 -32.58 32.45
C LYS A 2 38.71 -32.94 31.97
N PRO A 3 38.31 -34.23 31.95
CA PRO A 3 36.94 -34.63 31.67
C PRO A 3 35.95 -33.94 32.61
N ILE A 4 34.78 -33.53 32.10
CA ILE A 4 33.69 -32.93 32.89
C ILE A 4 33.38 -33.75 34.16
N PRO A 5 33.35 -35.11 34.12
CA PRO A 5 33.13 -35.91 35.32
C PRO A 5 34.21 -35.76 36.41
N GLU A 6 35.48 -35.54 36.04
CA GLU A 6 36.57 -35.33 37.01
C GLU A 6 36.50 -33.93 37.65
N ILE A 7 36.13 -32.91 36.87
CA ILE A 7 35.95 -31.53 37.35
C ILE A 7 34.77 -31.45 38.34
N LEU A 8 33.68 -32.17 38.06
CA LEU A 8 32.51 -32.25 38.93
C LEU A 8 32.78 -32.99 40.25
N LYS A 9 33.73 -33.94 40.24
CA LYS A 9 34.20 -34.65 41.44
C LYS A 9 35.06 -33.78 42.35
N GLU A 10 35.91 -32.93 41.77
CA GLU A 10 36.76 -31.98 42.50
C GLU A 10 35.99 -30.76 43.02
N LYS A 11 34.92 -30.34 42.33
CA LYS A 11 34.12 -29.13 42.67
C LYS A 11 32.61 -29.39 42.55
N PRO A 12 31.98 -29.98 43.58
CA PRO A 12 30.55 -30.34 43.56
C PRO A 12 29.62 -29.14 43.32
N TRP A 13 30.01 -27.95 43.76
CA TRP A 13 29.26 -26.70 43.57
C TRP A 13 29.11 -26.31 42.08
N LEU A 14 30.06 -26.69 41.23
CA LEU A 14 30.00 -26.43 39.79
C LEU A 14 28.87 -27.24 39.12
N GLY A 15 28.61 -28.46 39.61
CA GLY A 15 27.50 -29.29 39.15
C GLY A 15 26.13 -28.67 39.47
N TRP A 16 25.98 -28.11 40.67
CA TRP A 16 24.78 -27.38 41.07
C TRP A 16 24.55 -26.12 40.23
N ILE A 17 25.60 -25.38 39.89
CA ILE A 17 25.50 -24.21 39.00
C ILE A 17 25.05 -24.63 37.61
N ILE A 18 25.68 -25.65 37.01
CA ILE A 18 25.31 -26.14 35.68
C ILE A 18 23.86 -26.63 35.68
N PHE A 19 23.43 -27.35 36.72
CA PHE A 19 22.04 -27.79 36.87
C PHE A 19 21.07 -26.61 36.93
N LEU A 20 21.30 -25.63 37.80
CA LEU A 20 20.43 -24.45 37.95
C LEU A 20 20.36 -23.62 36.66
N VAL A 21 21.49 -23.41 35.99
CA VAL A 21 21.54 -22.71 34.69
C VAL A 21 20.73 -23.47 33.63
N THR A 22 20.86 -24.80 33.59
CA THR A 22 20.11 -25.62 32.62
C THR A 22 18.61 -25.57 32.90
N VAL A 23 18.20 -25.66 34.18
CA VAL A 23 16.79 -25.54 34.58
C VAL A 23 16.23 -24.16 34.21
N ALA A 24 16.98 -23.09 34.48
CA ALA A 24 16.58 -21.73 34.11
C ALA A 24 16.45 -21.57 32.59
N ALA A 25 17.39 -22.11 31.80
CA ALA A 25 17.34 -22.06 30.35
C ALA A 25 16.12 -22.81 29.78
N VAL A 26 15.84 -24.02 30.26
CA VAL A 26 14.67 -24.80 29.84
C VAL A 26 13.37 -24.10 30.24
N PHE A 27 13.31 -23.50 31.43
CA PHE A 27 12.16 -22.73 31.88
C PHE A 27 11.89 -21.52 30.98
N LEU A 28 12.92 -20.75 30.64
CA LEU A 28 12.80 -19.60 29.73
C LEU A 28 12.38 -20.02 28.31
N LEU A 29 12.91 -21.14 27.80
CA LEU A 29 12.47 -21.69 26.51
C LEU A 29 11.00 -22.13 26.54
N GLY A 30 10.56 -22.74 27.65
CA GLY A 30 9.15 -23.10 27.87
C GLY A 30 8.24 -21.88 27.91
N MET A 31 8.63 -20.82 28.62
CA MET A 31 7.90 -19.56 28.64
C MET A 31 7.82 -18.91 27.27
N LEU A 32 8.91 -18.91 26.50
CA LEU A 32 8.94 -18.39 25.14
C LEU A 32 7.99 -19.18 24.22
N ALA A 33 8.04 -20.51 24.29
CA ALA A 33 7.13 -21.36 23.52
C ALA A 33 5.66 -21.11 23.88
N SER A 34 5.34 -21.00 25.17
CA SER A 34 3.99 -20.66 25.65
C SER A 34 3.54 -19.30 25.11
N SER A 35 4.39 -18.28 25.21
CA SER A 35 4.09 -16.93 24.71
C SER A 35 3.85 -16.91 23.20
N ILE A 36 4.63 -17.67 22.43
CA ILE A 36 4.44 -17.79 20.97
C ILE A 36 3.10 -18.46 20.65
N ILE A 37 2.77 -19.56 21.33
CA ILE A 37 1.53 -20.30 21.09
C ILE A 37 0.31 -19.43 21.45
N GLU A 38 0.34 -18.78 22.61
CA GLU A 38 -0.72 -17.91 23.09
C GLU A 38 -0.95 -16.73 22.15
N ARG A 39 0.12 -16.03 21.76
CA ARG A 39 0.02 -14.93 20.79
C ARG A 39 -0.46 -15.39 19.40
N ARG A 40 -0.09 -16.59 18.98
CA ARG A 40 -0.55 -17.16 17.71
C ARG A 40 -2.04 -17.51 17.77
N ALA A 41 -2.54 -17.96 18.91
CA ALA A 41 -3.95 -18.22 19.14
C ALA A 41 -4.76 -16.91 19.24
N GLU A 42 -4.27 -15.92 19.98
CA GLU A 42 -4.87 -14.58 20.07
C GLU A 42 -4.99 -13.92 18.69
N ALA A 43 -3.97 -14.06 17.83
CA ALA A 43 -4.00 -13.51 16.48
C ALA A 43 -5.15 -14.06 15.61
N ILE A 44 -5.66 -15.26 15.90
CA ILE A 44 -6.76 -15.89 15.14
C ILE A 44 -8.11 -15.29 15.55
N PHE A 45 -8.29 -14.91 16.82
CA PHE A 45 -9.60 -14.49 17.35
C PHE A 45 -9.72 -12.98 17.60
N ALA A 46 -8.61 -12.27 17.84
CA ALA A 46 -8.63 -10.85 18.19
C ALA A 46 -8.84 -9.91 16.98
N TYR A 47 -8.74 -10.41 15.74
CA TYR A 47 -8.59 -9.58 14.54
C TYR A 47 -9.58 -9.88 13.40
N THR A 48 -10.76 -10.42 13.68
CA THR A 48 -11.87 -10.42 12.72
C THR A 48 -12.91 -9.38 13.12
N PRO A 49 -12.65 -8.07 12.95
CA PRO A 49 -13.67 -7.07 13.16
C PRO A 49 -14.88 -7.38 12.26
N GLN A 50 -16.09 -7.24 12.80
CA GLN A 50 -17.27 -7.22 11.96
C GLN A 50 -17.26 -5.90 11.18
N LEU A 51 -16.83 -5.98 9.93
CA LEU A 51 -16.74 -4.83 9.05
C LEU A 51 -18.16 -4.38 8.68
N THR A 52 -18.47 -3.12 8.94
CA THR A 52 -19.80 -2.54 8.76
C THR A 52 -19.91 -1.67 7.51
N PHE A 53 -18.80 -1.45 6.80
CA PHE A 53 -18.75 -0.60 5.61
C PHE A 53 -18.96 -1.38 4.31
N SER A 54 -19.33 -0.65 3.25
CA SER A 54 -19.66 -1.23 1.94
C SER A 54 -18.43 -1.76 1.18
N GLU A 55 -18.66 -2.56 0.14
CA GLU A 55 -17.60 -3.13 -0.69
C GLU A 55 -16.66 -2.11 -1.31
N PHE A 56 -17.19 -0.92 -1.59
CA PHE A 56 -16.48 0.18 -2.23
C PHE A 56 -16.30 1.38 -1.29
N GLU A 57 -16.20 1.17 0.02
CA GLU A 57 -15.91 2.25 0.98
C GLU A 57 -14.56 2.92 0.68
N PRO A 58 -14.53 4.15 0.14
CA PRO A 58 -13.29 4.76 -0.34
C PRO A 58 -12.52 5.50 0.76
N ARG A 59 -13.17 5.75 1.91
CA ARG A 59 -12.61 6.57 3.00
C ARG A 59 -11.65 5.79 3.88
N ASN A 60 -10.36 6.09 3.79
CA ASN A 60 -9.31 5.39 4.54
C ASN A 60 -9.53 5.42 6.06
N GLU A 61 -10.08 6.50 6.60
CA GLU A 61 -10.36 6.64 8.03
C GLU A 61 -11.37 5.60 8.53
N LYS A 62 -12.33 5.18 7.70
CA LYS A 62 -13.30 4.11 8.03
C LYS A 62 -12.65 2.75 8.14
N TRP A 63 -11.62 2.49 7.35
CA TRP A 63 -10.80 1.29 7.49
C TRP A 63 -9.91 1.39 8.72
N GLY A 64 -9.41 2.59 9.04
CA GLY A 64 -8.58 2.86 10.22
C GLY A 64 -9.27 2.64 11.56
N GLU A 65 -10.61 2.76 11.64
CA GLU A 65 -11.40 2.40 12.81
C GLU A 65 -11.21 0.92 13.20
N PHE A 66 -10.96 0.03 12.24
CA PHE A 66 -10.77 -1.41 12.44
C PHE A 66 -9.31 -1.86 12.32
N PHE A 67 -8.50 -1.15 11.53
CA PHE A 67 -7.09 -1.48 11.24
C PHE A 67 -6.15 -0.31 11.59
N PRO A 68 -6.11 0.14 12.86
CA PRO A 68 -5.40 1.37 13.24
C PRO A 68 -3.90 1.29 13.00
N ARG A 69 -3.29 0.10 13.10
CA ARG A 69 -1.85 -0.06 12.85
C ARG A 69 -1.49 0.16 11.38
N GLN A 70 -2.28 -0.43 10.48
CA GLN A 70 -2.10 -0.32 9.04
C GLN A 70 -2.39 1.11 8.58
N TYR A 71 -3.50 1.69 9.07
CA TYR A 71 -3.87 3.07 8.80
C TYR A 71 -2.79 4.06 9.26
N ASN A 72 -2.30 3.94 10.49
CA ASN A 72 -1.22 4.80 10.99
C ASN A 72 0.07 4.65 10.17
N SER A 73 0.36 3.46 9.64
CA SER A 73 1.49 3.27 8.73
C SER A 73 1.25 3.94 7.37
N TYR A 74 0.03 3.85 6.83
CA TYR A 74 -0.36 4.53 5.61
C TYR A 74 -0.25 6.06 5.75
N MET A 75 -0.67 6.62 6.88
CA MET A 75 -0.61 8.06 7.14
C MET A 75 0.81 8.64 7.11
N LYS A 76 1.84 7.83 7.34
CA LYS A 76 3.25 8.26 7.15
C LYS A 76 3.58 8.61 5.71
N THR A 77 2.77 8.21 4.73
CA THR A 77 2.93 8.65 3.34
C THR A 77 2.61 10.13 3.14
N ALA A 78 2.02 10.81 4.14
CA ALA A 78 1.92 12.26 4.16
C ALA A 78 3.25 12.97 4.47
N GLU A 79 4.30 12.25 4.91
CA GLU A 79 5.60 12.85 5.21
C GLU A 79 6.40 13.13 3.92
N THR A 80 6.67 14.40 3.61
CA THR A 80 7.32 14.83 2.36
C THR A 80 8.70 15.45 2.53
N GLU A 81 9.30 15.36 3.71
CA GLU A 81 10.57 16.07 3.97
C GLU A 81 11.82 15.31 3.48
N PHE A 82 11.70 14.02 3.17
CA PHE A 82 12.86 13.20 2.83
C PHE A 82 13.30 13.40 1.38
N ARG A 83 14.56 13.81 1.19
CA ARG A 83 15.22 13.90 -0.11
C ARG A 83 16.54 13.15 -0.08
N SER A 84 16.72 12.23 -1.01
CA SER A 84 17.97 11.50 -1.28
C SER A 84 18.60 11.98 -2.59
N ARG A 85 19.73 11.39 -2.98
CA ARG A 85 20.42 11.72 -4.24
C ARG A 85 19.58 11.44 -5.50
N TYR A 86 18.72 10.42 -5.47
CA TYR A 86 18.03 9.91 -6.67
C TYR A 86 16.52 9.74 -6.47
N GLY A 87 15.96 10.26 -5.38
CA GLY A 87 14.55 10.06 -5.03
C GLY A 87 14.22 10.59 -3.65
N GLY A 88 13.02 10.29 -3.17
CA GLY A 88 12.56 10.67 -1.84
C GLY A 88 11.06 10.88 -1.82
N SER A 89 10.55 11.50 -0.78
CA SER A 89 9.15 11.94 -0.69
C SER A 89 9.00 13.46 -0.88
N ALA A 90 10.11 14.19 -0.97
CA ALA A 90 10.11 15.60 -1.32
C ALA A 90 9.55 15.82 -2.73
N MET A 91 8.74 16.87 -2.86
CA MET A 91 8.28 17.37 -4.14
C MET A 91 9.49 18.03 -4.83
N VAL A 92 9.85 17.51 -6.01
CA VAL A 92 10.95 18.01 -6.82
C VAL A 92 10.43 18.24 -8.24
N ASP A 93 10.60 19.45 -8.76
CA ASP A 93 10.34 19.75 -10.17
C ASP A 93 11.41 19.08 -11.04
N MET A 94 11.01 18.04 -11.77
CA MET A 94 11.92 17.26 -12.60
C MET A 94 12.26 17.99 -13.91
N LEU A 95 11.48 18.99 -14.32
CA LEU A 95 11.81 19.87 -15.43
C LEU A 95 12.88 20.88 -15.03
N GLU A 96 12.91 21.32 -13.77
CA GLU A 96 14.01 22.13 -13.22
C GLU A 96 15.30 21.29 -13.10
N GLU A 97 15.22 20.08 -12.54
CA GLU A 97 16.37 19.18 -12.40
C GLU A 97 16.90 18.71 -13.76
N SER A 98 16.03 18.52 -14.75
CA SER A 98 16.40 18.08 -16.09
C SER A 98 15.64 18.85 -17.18
N PRO A 99 16.08 20.07 -17.53
CA PRO A 99 15.40 20.92 -18.51
C PRO A 99 15.29 20.29 -19.92
N ARG A 100 16.16 19.33 -20.24
CA ARG A 100 16.07 18.56 -21.50
C ARG A 100 14.75 17.79 -21.60
N MET A 101 14.12 17.40 -20.50
CA MET A 101 12.81 16.72 -20.52
C MET A 101 11.74 17.60 -21.16
N ALA A 102 11.74 18.92 -20.90
CA ALA A 102 10.80 19.85 -21.53
C ALA A 102 10.98 19.90 -23.06
N ILE A 103 12.22 19.80 -23.55
CA ILE A 103 12.53 19.73 -24.98
C ILE A 103 12.08 18.40 -25.58
N LEU A 104 12.38 17.29 -24.92
CA LEU A 104 12.01 15.95 -25.39
C LEU A 104 10.49 15.74 -25.44
N TRP A 105 9.75 16.41 -24.57
CA TRP A 105 8.30 16.37 -24.51
C TRP A 105 7.62 17.58 -25.14
N ALA A 106 8.34 18.35 -25.97
CA ALA A 106 7.76 19.50 -26.65
C ALA A 106 6.50 19.10 -27.43
N GLY A 107 5.39 19.81 -27.16
CA GLY A 107 4.07 19.50 -27.71
C GLY A 107 3.25 18.52 -26.87
N TYR A 108 3.78 18.00 -25.77
CA TYR A 108 3.09 17.10 -24.85
C TYR A 108 2.99 17.69 -23.44
N LEU A 109 1.95 17.32 -22.69
CA LEU A 109 1.61 18.00 -21.43
C LEU A 109 2.68 17.84 -20.33
N PHE A 110 3.51 16.80 -20.40
CA PHE A 110 4.64 16.62 -19.49
C PHE A 110 5.73 17.69 -19.63
N SER A 111 5.80 18.43 -20.75
CA SER A 111 6.71 19.58 -20.86
C SER A 111 6.25 20.81 -20.08
N ARG A 112 5.02 20.79 -19.55
CA ARG A 112 4.45 21.91 -18.77
C ARG A 112 4.66 21.73 -17.28
N ASP A 113 4.58 20.50 -16.81
CA ASP A 113 4.71 20.15 -15.40
C ASP A 113 4.97 18.66 -15.24
N TYR A 114 6.04 18.32 -14.53
CA TYR A 114 6.42 16.96 -14.19
C TYR A 114 7.23 16.96 -12.89
N ASN A 115 6.62 16.47 -11.82
CA ASN A 115 7.23 16.43 -10.49
C ASN A 115 7.54 14.99 -10.08
N GLN A 116 8.53 14.84 -9.19
CA GLN A 116 8.81 13.57 -8.53
C GLN A 116 7.56 13.07 -7.77
N GLY A 117 7.27 11.77 -7.89
CA GLY A 117 6.20 11.15 -7.11
C GLY A 117 6.51 11.21 -5.61
N ARG A 118 5.49 11.56 -4.82
CA ARG A 118 5.50 11.49 -3.35
C ARG A 118 4.53 10.42 -2.85
N GLY A 119 4.22 10.43 -1.56
CA GLY A 119 3.39 9.40 -0.95
C GLY A 119 1.95 9.36 -1.48
N HIS A 120 1.35 8.17 -1.43
CA HIS A 120 -0.02 7.89 -1.90
C HIS A 120 -1.09 8.82 -1.33
N TYR A 121 -0.87 9.35 -0.11
CA TYR A 121 -1.73 10.37 0.51
C TYR A 121 -2.03 11.56 -0.40
N TYR A 122 -1.06 11.98 -1.22
CA TYR A 122 -1.18 13.14 -2.09
C TYR A 122 -1.67 12.82 -3.50
N ALA A 123 -1.99 11.57 -3.81
CA ALA A 123 -2.31 11.16 -5.18
C ALA A 123 -3.45 11.98 -5.82
N VAL A 124 -4.49 12.32 -5.04
CA VAL A 124 -5.60 13.16 -5.49
C VAL A 124 -5.19 14.64 -5.54
N GLU A 125 -4.53 15.15 -4.50
CA GLU A 125 -4.05 16.54 -4.46
C GLU A 125 -3.12 16.87 -5.64
N ASP A 126 -2.18 15.98 -5.93
CA ASP A 126 -1.17 16.18 -6.98
C ASP A 126 -1.78 16.14 -8.39
N ILE A 127 -2.79 15.30 -8.63
CA ILE A 127 -3.47 15.28 -9.92
C ILE A 127 -4.40 16.50 -10.09
N TYR A 128 -4.91 17.08 -9.00
CA TYR A 128 -5.59 18.37 -9.06
C TYR A 128 -4.65 19.52 -9.39
N ASN A 129 -3.46 19.52 -8.79
CA ASN A 129 -2.54 20.65 -8.87
C ASN A 129 -1.65 20.63 -10.12
N THR A 130 -1.47 19.47 -10.75
CA THR A 130 -0.59 19.37 -11.91
C THR A 130 -1.09 20.21 -13.08
N LEU A 131 -0.20 20.95 -13.75
CA LEU A 131 -0.59 21.75 -14.94
C LEU A 131 -1.02 20.87 -16.11
N ARG A 132 -0.77 19.55 -16.03
CA ARG A 132 -1.13 18.57 -17.06
C ARG A 132 -2.64 18.35 -17.16
N THR A 133 -3.41 18.54 -16.10
CA THR A 133 -4.88 18.44 -16.12
C THR A 133 -5.57 19.75 -16.50
N GLY A 134 -4.79 20.82 -16.71
CA GLY A 134 -5.26 22.12 -17.15
C GLY A 134 -6.01 22.88 -16.05
N ALA A 135 -6.79 23.89 -16.45
CA ALA A 135 -7.63 24.68 -15.57
C ALA A 135 -9.09 24.62 -16.05
N PRO A 136 -9.77 23.47 -15.86
CA PRO A 136 -11.15 23.31 -16.29
C PRO A 136 -12.06 24.32 -15.58
N SER A 137 -13.03 24.85 -16.30
CA SER A 137 -14.03 25.80 -15.81
C SER A 137 -15.31 25.68 -16.64
N ALA A 138 -16.31 26.52 -16.38
CA ALA A 138 -17.56 26.47 -17.14
C ALA A 138 -17.31 26.61 -18.66
N GLY A 139 -17.59 25.53 -19.41
CA GLY A 139 -17.36 25.46 -20.86
C GLY A 139 -15.92 25.17 -21.28
N VAL A 140 -14.99 25.01 -20.34
CA VAL A 140 -13.58 24.66 -20.60
C VAL A 140 -13.29 23.31 -19.97
N GLN A 141 -13.19 22.28 -20.80
CA GLN A 141 -12.89 20.92 -20.36
C GLN A 141 -11.39 20.74 -20.07
N SER A 142 -11.07 19.75 -19.24
CA SER A 142 -9.68 19.31 -19.09
C SER A 142 -9.18 18.73 -20.41
N PRO A 143 -7.89 18.95 -20.77
CA PRO A 143 -7.27 18.26 -21.89
C PRO A 143 -7.05 16.75 -21.62
N GLN A 144 -7.26 16.29 -20.37
CA GLN A 144 -7.06 14.90 -19.98
C GLN A 144 -8.38 14.12 -19.96
N PRO A 145 -8.37 12.83 -20.32
CA PRO A 145 -9.53 11.97 -20.16
C PRO A 145 -9.73 11.55 -18.69
N ASN A 146 -10.93 11.06 -18.37
CA ASN A 146 -11.23 10.45 -17.07
C ASN A 146 -10.29 9.29 -16.70
N THR A 147 -9.69 8.64 -17.70
CA THR A 147 -8.68 7.59 -17.48
C THR A 147 -7.53 8.06 -16.58
N CYS A 148 -7.21 9.36 -16.53
CA CYS A 148 -6.19 9.89 -15.62
C CYS A 148 -6.51 9.70 -14.14
N TRP A 149 -7.77 9.51 -13.76
CA TRP A 149 -8.17 9.18 -12.39
C TRP A 149 -7.85 7.73 -11.99
N THR A 150 -7.72 6.81 -12.96
CA THR A 150 -7.78 5.35 -12.74
C THR A 150 -6.89 4.84 -11.61
N CYS A 151 -5.70 5.43 -11.49
CA CYS A 151 -4.67 5.06 -10.53
C CYS A 151 -4.45 6.14 -9.45
N LYS A 152 -5.51 6.85 -9.06
CA LYS A 152 -5.42 7.97 -8.10
C LYS A 152 -6.30 7.82 -6.87
N SER A 153 -7.31 6.94 -6.91
CA SER A 153 -8.32 6.89 -5.86
C SER A 153 -9.12 5.58 -5.83
N PRO A 154 -9.53 5.09 -4.65
CA PRO A 154 -10.51 4.01 -4.49
C PRO A 154 -11.94 4.40 -4.91
N ASP A 155 -12.22 5.68 -5.17
CA ASP A 155 -13.48 6.10 -5.79
C ASP A 155 -13.63 5.56 -7.22
N VAL A 156 -12.53 5.25 -7.91
CA VAL A 156 -12.57 4.80 -9.30
C VAL A 156 -13.30 3.46 -9.46
N PRO A 157 -12.93 2.37 -8.75
CA PRO A 157 -13.71 1.12 -8.83
C PRO A 157 -15.19 1.30 -8.49
N ARG A 158 -15.53 2.18 -7.52
CA ARG A 158 -16.92 2.53 -7.18
C ARG A 158 -17.64 3.13 -8.39
N LEU A 159 -17.04 4.13 -9.03
CA LEU A 159 -17.61 4.83 -10.18
C LEU A 159 -17.72 3.94 -11.41
N MET A 160 -16.73 3.07 -11.64
CA MET A 160 -16.77 2.06 -12.70
C MET A 160 -17.88 1.04 -12.46
N ASN A 161 -18.10 0.61 -11.21
CA ASN A 161 -19.20 -0.29 -10.86
C ASN A 161 -20.58 0.36 -11.02
N GLN A 162 -20.70 1.66 -10.70
CA GLN A 162 -21.97 2.39 -10.80
C GLN A 162 -22.34 2.76 -12.25
N ASN A 163 -21.37 3.22 -13.03
CA ASN A 163 -21.62 3.80 -14.35
C ASN A 163 -21.23 2.88 -15.52
N GLY A 164 -20.44 1.84 -15.25
CA GLY A 164 -19.79 1.00 -16.25
C GLY A 164 -18.36 1.48 -16.59
N VAL A 165 -17.44 0.53 -16.77
CA VAL A 165 -16.02 0.78 -17.04
C VAL A 165 -15.82 1.65 -18.29
N ALA A 166 -16.47 1.29 -19.40
CA ALA A 166 -16.35 2.03 -20.66
C ALA A 166 -16.90 3.46 -20.54
N GLU A 167 -17.98 3.65 -19.79
CA GLU A 167 -18.58 4.97 -19.61
C GLU A 167 -17.73 5.86 -18.71
N PHE A 168 -17.12 5.29 -17.66
CA PHE A 168 -16.15 6.01 -16.84
C PHE A 168 -15.06 6.64 -17.71
N TYR A 169 -14.51 5.91 -18.69
CA TYR A 169 -13.42 6.38 -19.55
C TYR A 169 -13.84 7.44 -20.61
N ARG A 170 -15.11 7.54 -20.99
CA ARG A 170 -15.57 8.38 -22.13
C ARG A 170 -15.58 9.89 -21.87
N GLY A 171 -15.38 10.34 -20.63
CA GLY A 171 -15.42 11.76 -20.25
C GLY A 171 -14.06 12.43 -20.11
N THR A 172 -14.07 13.74 -19.89
CA THR A 172 -12.88 14.54 -19.55
C THR A 172 -12.68 14.56 -18.04
N TRP A 173 -11.42 14.59 -17.60
CA TRP A 173 -10.98 14.43 -16.21
C TRP A 173 -11.77 15.32 -15.22
N ASP A 174 -12.12 16.54 -15.62
CA ASP A 174 -12.88 17.48 -14.80
C ASP A 174 -14.28 16.97 -14.39
N THR A 175 -14.88 16.07 -15.17
CA THR A 175 -16.23 15.56 -14.92
C THR A 175 -16.35 14.64 -13.70
N LYS A 176 -15.24 14.17 -13.13
CA LYS A 176 -15.23 13.25 -11.99
C LYS A 176 -14.61 13.83 -10.72
N GLY A 177 -14.09 15.07 -10.77
CA GLY A 177 -13.40 15.66 -9.63
C GLY A 177 -14.26 15.72 -8.36
N THR A 178 -15.53 16.07 -8.47
CA THR A 178 -16.44 16.15 -7.31
C THR A 178 -16.73 14.80 -6.64
N GLU A 179 -16.44 13.68 -7.32
CA GLU A 179 -16.65 12.34 -6.81
C GLU A 179 -15.35 11.59 -6.47
N VAL A 180 -14.22 11.97 -7.09
CA VAL A 180 -12.90 11.37 -6.86
C VAL A 180 -12.12 12.26 -5.89
N ILE A 181 -12.37 12.04 -4.60
CA ILE A 181 -11.86 12.89 -3.52
C ILE A 181 -11.01 12.12 -2.50
N ASN A 182 -11.08 10.80 -2.49
CA ASN A 182 -10.31 9.97 -1.56
C ASN A 182 -8.97 9.59 -2.20
N PRO A 183 -7.81 9.82 -1.55
CA PRO A 183 -6.52 9.39 -2.08
C PRO A 183 -6.38 7.86 -2.08
N ILE A 184 -5.38 7.37 -2.82
CA ILE A 184 -5.03 5.94 -2.90
C ILE A 184 -5.01 5.34 -1.50
N GLY A 185 -5.69 4.21 -1.31
CA GLY A 185 -6.14 3.76 -0.01
C GLY A 185 -6.35 2.26 0.13
N CYS A 186 -6.92 1.86 1.26
CA CYS A 186 -7.11 0.47 1.63
C CYS A 186 -7.91 -0.32 0.58
N ALA A 187 -9.00 0.27 0.09
CA ALA A 187 -9.92 -0.35 -0.87
C ALA A 187 -9.32 -0.57 -2.27
N ASP A 188 -8.19 0.06 -2.59
CA ASP A 188 -7.48 -0.16 -3.85
C ASP A 188 -6.87 -1.56 -3.92
N CYS A 189 -6.41 -2.09 -2.79
CA CYS A 189 -5.66 -3.34 -2.73
C CYS A 189 -6.35 -4.43 -1.91
N HIS A 190 -7.29 -4.07 -1.02
CA HIS A 190 -7.93 -5.03 -0.12
C HIS A 190 -9.41 -5.23 -0.42
N ASP A 191 -9.84 -6.49 -0.31
CA ASP A 191 -11.25 -6.84 -0.27
C ASP A 191 -11.88 -6.44 1.06
N SER A 192 -12.99 -5.70 0.99
CA SER A 192 -13.72 -5.16 2.14
C SER A 192 -14.26 -6.20 3.13
N LYS A 193 -14.38 -7.48 2.76
CA LYS A 193 -14.98 -8.51 3.62
C LYS A 193 -13.92 -9.42 4.21
N THR A 194 -12.93 -9.76 3.40
CA THR A 194 -11.92 -10.78 3.72
C THR A 194 -10.55 -10.20 4.03
N MET A 195 -10.31 -8.92 3.69
CA MET A 195 -9.00 -8.27 3.71
C MET A 195 -7.94 -8.91 2.81
N ASN A 196 -8.32 -9.88 1.98
CA ASN A 196 -7.42 -10.46 1.00
C ASN A 196 -6.99 -9.41 -0.02
N LEU A 197 -5.79 -9.60 -0.58
CA LEU A 197 -5.33 -8.78 -1.69
C LEU A 197 -6.24 -9.02 -2.89
N ARG A 198 -6.62 -7.94 -3.58
CA ARG A 198 -7.44 -7.97 -4.79
C ARG A 198 -6.89 -7.02 -5.84
N ILE A 199 -7.18 -7.32 -7.10
CA ILE A 199 -7.00 -6.37 -8.20
C ILE A 199 -8.34 -5.69 -8.43
N SER A 200 -8.39 -4.39 -8.19
CA SER A 200 -9.62 -3.59 -8.23
C SER A 200 -9.84 -2.85 -9.55
N ARG A 201 -8.85 -2.86 -10.44
CA ARG A 201 -8.93 -2.23 -11.78
C ARG A 201 -8.98 -3.29 -12.87
N PRO A 202 -9.81 -3.11 -13.89
CA PRO A 202 -9.97 -4.10 -14.95
C PRO A 202 -8.73 -4.20 -15.87
N ALA A 203 -7.98 -3.11 -16.07
CA ALA A 203 -6.88 -3.07 -17.04
C ALA A 203 -5.81 -4.15 -16.81
N LEU A 204 -5.44 -4.42 -15.56
CA LEU A 204 -4.45 -5.47 -15.25
C LEU A 204 -5.05 -6.88 -15.45
N VAL A 205 -6.34 -7.06 -15.18
CA VAL A 205 -7.07 -8.32 -15.43
C VAL A 205 -7.12 -8.59 -16.93
N GLU A 206 -7.52 -7.60 -17.73
CA GLU A 206 -7.56 -7.65 -19.19
C GLU A 206 -6.17 -7.95 -19.79
N ALA A 207 -5.11 -7.36 -19.23
CA ALA A 207 -3.74 -7.63 -19.65
C ALA A 207 -3.34 -9.09 -19.42
N PHE A 208 -3.76 -9.68 -18.29
CA PHE A 208 -3.52 -11.10 -18.01
C PHE A 208 -4.30 -12.01 -18.98
N GLU A 209 -5.57 -11.69 -19.23
CA GLU A 209 -6.39 -12.41 -20.21
C GLU A 209 -5.77 -12.38 -21.62
N ALA A 210 -5.26 -11.21 -22.05
CA ALA A 210 -4.57 -11.04 -23.32
C ALA A 210 -3.28 -11.88 -23.41
N MET A 211 -2.64 -12.17 -22.28
CA MET A 211 -1.50 -13.09 -22.19
C MET A 211 -1.90 -14.57 -22.10
N GLY A 212 -3.20 -14.90 -22.10
CA GLY A 212 -3.71 -16.25 -21.87
C GLY A 212 -3.51 -16.75 -20.44
N ARG A 213 -3.46 -15.83 -19.46
CA ARG A 213 -3.25 -16.12 -18.03
C ARG A 213 -4.46 -15.68 -17.23
N ASP A 214 -4.82 -16.45 -16.20
CA ASP A 214 -5.84 -16.05 -15.24
C ASP A 214 -5.18 -15.43 -14.00
N ILE A 215 -5.40 -14.13 -13.78
CA ILE A 215 -4.86 -13.41 -12.62
C ILE A 215 -5.41 -13.96 -11.29
N GLY A 216 -6.60 -14.57 -11.29
CA GLY A 216 -7.21 -15.19 -10.11
C GLY A 216 -6.45 -16.42 -9.59
N THR A 217 -5.59 -17.01 -10.42
CA THR A 217 -4.72 -18.13 -10.02
C THR A 217 -3.38 -17.68 -9.41
N SER A 218 -3.15 -16.36 -9.32
CA SER A 218 -1.91 -15.79 -8.80
C SER A 218 -1.73 -16.13 -7.32
N SER A 219 -0.53 -16.58 -6.97
CA SER A 219 -0.17 -16.87 -5.59
C SER A 219 -0.20 -15.61 -4.72
N HIS A 220 -0.30 -15.78 -3.41
CA HIS A 220 -0.21 -14.65 -2.47
C HIS A 220 1.10 -13.86 -2.65
N GLN A 221 2.20 -14.54 -2.99
CA GLN A 221 3.48 -13.87 -3.24
C GLN A 221 3.47 -13.01 -4.50
N GLU A 222 2.83 -13.48 -5.58
CA GLU A 222 2.65 -12.67 -6.80
C GLU A 222 1.73 -11.48 -6.53
N MET A 223 0.64 -11.69 -5.78
CA MET A 223 -0.30 -10.62 -5.43
C MET A 223 0.36 -9.47 -4.66
N ARG A 224 1.41 -9.72 -3.87
CA ARG A 224 2.19 -8.68 -3.18
C ARG A 224 2.94 -7.74 -4.13
N SER A 225 3.09 -8.11 -5.40
CA SER A 225 3.59 -7.25 -6.47
C SER A 225 2.47 -6.75 -7.37
N LEU A 226 1.47 -7.59 -7.67
CA LEU A 226 0.40 -7.24 -8.61
C LEU A 226 -0.52 -6.13 -8.11
N VAL A 227 -0.70 -5.98 -6.79
CA VAL A 227 -1.45 -4.82 -6.25
C VAL A 227 -0.75 -3.47 -6.50
N CYS A 228 0.52 -3.49 -6.89
CA CYS A 228 1.29 -2.29 -7.26
C CYS A 228 1.34 -2.05 -8.78
N ALA A 229 0.99 -3.07 -9.59
CA ALA A 229 1.24 -3.12 -11.03
C ALA A 229 0.16 -2.38 -11.85
#